data_AF-A0A3M1H5W6-F1
#
_entry.id   AF-A0A3M1H5W6-F1
#
_cell.length_a   1.000
_cell.length_b   1.000
_cell.length_c   1.000
_cell.angle_alpha   90.00
_cell.angle_beta   90.00
_cell.angle_gamma   90.00
#
_symmetry.space_group_name_H-M   'P 1'
#
loop_
_entity.id
_entity.type
_entity.pdbx_description
1 polymer ?
#
loop_
_entity_poly.entity_id
_entity_poly.type
_entity_poly.pdbx_seq_one_letter_code
_entity_poly.pdbx_strand_id
1 'polypeptide(L)' 'PCGGTDWRVVRLGTDIGLVCLTCGRRVLIPRGRFIKQVKALLQRGPDSPPAPEA' A
#
# COMPACT_ATOMS: atom_id res chain seq x y z
N PRO A 1 -16.71 7.95 7.74
CA PRO A 1 -15.75 7.20 6.88
C PRO A 1 -15.57 7.99 5.58
N CYS A 2 -14.36 8.10 5.04
CA CYS A 2 -14.07 9.03 3.93
C CYS A 2 -14.55 8.57 2.54
N GLY A 3 -15.04 7.34 2.38
CA GLY A 3 -15.49 6.79 1.08
C GLY A 3 -14.37 6.35 0.13
N GLY A 4 -13.12 6.74 0.38
CA GLY A 4 -11.97 6.38 -0.46
C GLY A 4 -11.66 4.88 -0.48
N THR A 5 -11.47 4.33 -1.67
CA THR A 5 -11.11 2.92 -1.91
C THR A 5 -9.63 2.71 -2.15
N ASP A 6 -8.90 3.77 -2.46
CA ASP A 6 -7.49 3.70 -2.87
C ASP A 6 -6.57 3.96 -1.69
N TRP A 7 -5.67 3.01 -1.46
CA TRP A 7 -4.74 3.02 -0.34
C TRP A 7 -3.32 2.81 -0.84
N ARG A 8 -2.41 3.63 -0.33
CA ARG A 8 -0.97 3.48 -0.55
C ARG A 8 -0.36 2.70 0.60
N VAL A 9 0.36 1.62 0.26
CA VAL A 9 1.17 0.89 1.22
C VAL A 9 2.40 1.73 1.55
N VAL A 10 2.59 2.05 2.83
CA VAL A 10 3.72 2.86 3.32
C VAL A 10 4.66 2.07 4.23
N ARG A 11 4.22 0.90 4.72
CA ARG A 11 5.02 0.02 5.56
C ARG A 11 4.74 -1.43 5.21
N LEU A 12 5.80 -2.21 5.06
CA LEU A 12 5.76 -3.65 4.89
C LEU A 12 6.31 -4.32 6.15
N GLY A 13 5.66 -5.39 6.61
CA GLY A 13 6.02 -6.13 7.82
C GLY A 13 4.89 -7.07 8.26
N THR A 14 4.88 -7.42 9.55
CA THR A 14 3.80 -8.18 10.20
C THR A 14 2.47 -7.43 10.12
N ASP A 15 2.53 -6.12 10.37
CA ASP A 15 1.44 -5.19 10.11
C ASP A 15 1.77 -4.33 8.88
N ILE A 16 0.76 -4.14 8.05
CA ILE A 16 0.83 -3.32 6.85
C ILE A 16 0.31 -1.94 7.19
N GLY A 17 1.16 -0.94 6.96
CA GLY A 17 0.79 0.47 7.09
C GLY A 17 0.15 0.96 5.80
N LEU A 18 -1.04 1.53 5.89
CA LEU A 18 -1.79 2.07 4.76
C LEU A 18 -2.10 3.55 4.98
N VAL A 19 -2.04 4.32 3.89
CA VAL A 19 -2.49 5.71 3.84
C VAL A 19 -3.60 5.84 2.80
N CYS A 20 -4.75 6.37 3.21
CA CYS A 20 -5.85 6.66 2.31
C CYS A 20 -5.45 7.80 1.37
N LEU A 21 -5.55 7.59 0.06
CA LEU A 21 -5.20 8.61 -0.92
C LEU A 21 -6.24 9.75 -1.00
N THR A 22 -7.47 9.52 -0.52
CA THR A 22 -8.54 10.53 -0.53
C THR A 22 -8.48 11.50 0.65
N CYS A 23 -8.17 11.01 1.87
CA CYS A 23 -8.23 11.82 3.09
C CYS A 23 -6.94 11.82 3.94
N GLY A 24 -5.90 11.10 3.52
CA GLY A 24 -4.61 11.04 4.22
C GLY A 24 -4.62 10.24 5.53
N ARG A 25 -5.74 9.63 5.91
CA ARG A 25 -5.83 8.78 7.12
C ARG A 25 -4.83 7.64 7.05
N ARG A 26 -4.14 7.41 8.17
CA ARG A 26 -3.17 6.32 8.33
C ARG A 26 -3.75 5.22 9.20
N VAL A 27 -3.57 3.96 8.79
CA VAL A 27 -3.98 2.79 9.57
C VAL A 27 -2.90 1.71 9.52
N LEU A 28 -2.84 0.90 10.58
CA LEU A 28 -2.06 -0.33 10.63
C LEU A 28 -3.05 -1.49 10.68
N ILE A 29 -2.88 -2.44 9.77
CA ILE A 29 -3.69 -3.65 9.76
C ILE A 29 -2.80 -4.90 9.68
N PRO A 30 -3.20 -6.03 10.29
CA PRO A 30 -2.43 -7.26 10.17
C PRO A 30 -2.31 -7.70 8.71
N ARG A 31 -1.13 -8.21 8.33
CA ARG A 31 -0.87 -8.68 6.96
C ARG A 31 -1.91 -9.67 6.43
N GLY A 32 -2.34 -10.62 7.27
CA GLY A 32 -3.36 -11.60 6.88
C GLY A 32 -4.72 -10.97 6.54
N ARG A 33 -5.09 -9.88 7.21
CA ARG A 33 -6.31 -9.12 6.90
C ARG A 33 -6.13 -8.29 5.63
N PHE A 34 -4.97 -7.64 5.46
CA PHE A 34 -4.66 -6.89 4.25
C PHE A 34 -4.81 -7.75 2.99
N ILE A 35 -4.17 -8.93 2.95
CA ILE A 35 -4.20 -9.83 1.80
C ILE A 35 -5.63 -10.22 1.41
N LYS A 36 -6.50 -10.48 2.40
CA LYS A 36 -7.91 -10.83 2.15
C LYS A 36 -8.77 -9.66 1.66
N GLN A 37 -8.37 -8.41 1.94
CA GLN A 37 -9.16 -7.22 1.60
C GLN A 37 -8.72 -6.54 0.29
N VAL A 38 -7.49 -6.78 -0.17
CA VAL A 38 -7.01 -6.26 -1.45
C VAL A 38 -7.84 -6.85 -2.59
N LYS A 39 -8.45 -5.99 -3.39
CA LYS A 39 -9.23 -6.37 -4.58
C LYS A 39 -8.44 -6.22 -5.87
N ALA A 40 -7.63 -5.17 -5.97
CA ALA A 40 -6.84 -4.84 -7.14
C ALA A 40 -5.56 -4.10 -6.73
N LEU A 41 -4.51 -4.27 -7.54
CA LEU A 41 -3.28 -3.48 -7.45
C LEU A 41 -3.32 -2.40 -8.53
N LEU A 42 -3.51 -1.15 -8.14
CA LEU A 42 -3.64 -0.03 -9.08
C LEU A 42 -2.30 0.48 -9.62
N GLN A 43 -1.26 0.41 -8.80
CA GLN A 43 0.08 0.81 -9.17
C GLN A 43 1.09 -0.11 -8.49
N ARG A 44 2.01 -0.66 -9.28
CA ARG A 44 3.20 -1.34 -8.75
C ARG A 44 4.31 -0.30 -8.56
N GLY A 45 5.11 -0.49 -7.50
CA GLY A 45 6.36 0.22 -7.39
C GLY A 45 7.30 -0.14 -8.56
N PRO A 46 8.34 0.67 -8.82
CA PRO A 46 9.35 0.32 -9.81
C PRO A 46 9.93 -1.07 -9.50
N ASP A 47 10.07 -1.90 -10.55
CA ASP A 47 10.62 -3.25 -10.47
C ASP A 47 12.16 -3.15 -10.38
N SER A 48 12.67 -2.74 -9.22
CA SER A 48 14.10 -2.45 -9.01
C SER A 48 14.66 -1.35 -9.94
N PRO A 49 15.82 -0.74 -9.62
CA PRO A 49 16.35 0.33 -10.45
C PRO A 49 16.96 -0.25 -11.75
N PRO A 50 16.97 0.48 -12.88
CA PRO A 50 17.96 0.21 -13.90
C PRO A 50 19.32 0.26 -13.22
N ALA A 51 20.14 -0.77 -13.42
CA ALA A 51 21.50 -0.83 -12.90
C ALA A 51 22.22 0.51 -13.17
N PRO A 52 23.08 0.99 -12.26
CA PRO A 52 23.87 2.18 -12.55
C PRO A 52 24.65 1.94 -13.84
N GLU A 53 24.33 2.73 -14.87
CA GLU A 53 25.10 2.77 -16.11
C GLU A 53 26.48 3.33 -15.73
N ALA A 54 27.50 2.51 -15.91
CA ALA A 54 28.88 2.75 -15.47
C ALA A 54 29.61 3.75 -16.37
#